data_AF-A0A7S2H901-F1
#
_entry.id   AF-A0A7S2H901-F1
#
_cell.length_a   1.000
_cell.length_b   1.000
_cell.length_c   1.000
_cell.angle_alpha   90.00
_cell.angle_beta   90.00
_cell.angle_gamma   90.00
#
_symmetry.space_group_name_H-M   'P 1'
#
loop_
_entity.id
_entity.type
_entity.pdbx_description
1 polymer ?
#
loop_
_entity_poly.entity_id
_entity_poly.type
_entity_poly.pdbx_seq_one_letter_code
_entity_poly.pdbx_strand_id
1 'polypeptide(L)'
;ALLNIDDESHTMPLARICHKRTLGNAFFLLEFVKMMKDAEIIKYNVGTLKWVWDIENVEGETTAALNIVDLLEDKMTKAPSNVRKLLQMAACLGNKFLKETLHLVWAKLSSAALAIEKQQDESEFDTLLNACVKEGYLEMSGSLYYRFLHDKVQ
;
A
#
# COMPACT_ATOMS: atom_id res chain seq x y z
N ALA A 1 3.50 3.93 19.35
CA ALA A 1 3.60 3.09 20.56
C ALA A 1 4.19 1.76 20.15
N LEU A 2 5.41 1.44 20.59
CA LEU A 2 6.04 0.15 20.33
C LEU A 2 5.26 -0.92 21.12
N LEU A 3 4.87 -1.99 20.43
CA LEU A 3 4.10 -3.11 20.98
C LEU A 3 4.95 -3.79 22.07
N ASN A 4 4.83 -3.34 23.32
CA ASN A 4 5.29 -4.00 24.55
C ASN A 4 6.74 -4.55 24.47
N ILE A 5 7.74 -3.68 24.60
CA ILE A 5 9.19 -4.01 24.51
C ILE A 5 9.68 -4.97 25.62
N ASP A 6 8.89 -5.17 26.67
CA ASP A 6 9.37 -5.82 27.89
C ASP A 6 9.40 -7.36 27.83
N ASP A 7 8.87 -7.99 26.77
CA ASP A 7 8.82 -9.46 26.64
C ASP A 7 9.03 -9.94 25.19
N GLU A 8 10.27 -10.32 24.88
CA GLU A 8 10.66 -10.89 23.59
C GLU A 8 9.91 -12.20 23.29
N SER A 9 9.66 -13.03 24.32
CA SER A 9 8.99 -14.32 24.15
C SER A 9 7.54 -14.17 23.68
N HIS A 10 6.90 -13.07 24.07
CA HIS A 10 5.52 -12.76 23.71
C HIS A 10 5.41 -11.99 22.37
N THR A 11 6.42 -11.17 22.03
CA THR A 11 6.43 -10.34 20.81
C THR A 11 6.98 -11.05 19.59
N MET A 12 7.92 -11.98 19.75
CA MET A 12 8.55 -12.72 18.65
C MET A 12 7.55 -13.50 17.78
N PRO A 13 6.55 -14.21 18.33
CA PRO A 13 5.56 -14.91 17.51
C PRO A 13 4.74 -13.95 16.62
N LEU A 14 4.30 -12.82 17.18
CA LEU A 14 3.59 -11.79 16.41
C LEU A 14 4.48 -11.20 15.32
N ALA A 15 5.74 -10.89 15.63
CA ALA A 15 6.71 -10.38 14.67
C ALA A 15 6.92 -11.34 13.48
N ARG A 16 6.95 -12.65 13.74
CA ARG A 16 7.04 -13.67 12.68
C ARG A 16 5.80 -13.69 11.79
N ILE A 17 4.60 -13.60 12.36
CA ILE A 17 3.36 -13.54 11.58
C ILE A 17 3.36 -12.28 10.72
N CYS A 18 3.64 -11.12 11.31
CA CYS A 18 3.78 -9.86 10.62
C CYS A 18 4.77 -9.95 9.46
N HIS A 19 6.00 -10.41 9.71
CA HIS A 19 7.02 -10.56 8.68
C HIS A 19 6.59 -11.53 7.57
N LYS A 20 5.99 -12.68 7.91
CA LYS A 20 5.50 -13.66 6.94
C LYS A 20 4.40 -13.09 6.05
N ARG A 21 3.47 -12.31 6.63
CA ARG A 21 2.33 -11.72 5.92
C ARG A 21 2.71 -10.52 5.07
N THR A 22 3.71 -9.77 5.50
CA THR A 22 4.14 -8.51 4.85
C THR A 22 5.40 -8.67 4.02
N LEU A 23 6.02 -9.86 4.06
CA LEU A 23 7.33 -10.16 3.47
C LEU A 23 8.43 -9.18 3.93
N GLY A 24 8.33 -8.69 5.16
CA GLY A 24 9.29 -7.74 5.75
C GLY A 24 9.17 -6.31 5.23
N ASN A 25 8.14 -5.99 4.44
CA ASN A 25 7.93 -4.63 3.95
C ASN A 25 7.33 -3.73 5.03
N ALA A 26 8.00 -2.61 5.33
CA ALA A 26 7.59 -1.68 6.39
C ALA A 26 6.24 -0.99 6.12
N PHE A 27 5.90 -0.69 4.86
CA PHE A 27 4.59 -0.11 4.52
C PHE A 27 3.47 -1.10 4.82
N PHE A 28 3.60 -2.34 4.33
CA PHE A 28 2.59 -3.37 4.60
C PHE A 28 2.54 -3.77 6.06
N LEU A 29 3.66 -3.74 6.77
CA LEU A 29 3.66 -3.92 8.22
C LEU A 29 2.76 -2.89 8.90
N LEU A 30 2.85 -1.62 8.51
CA LEU A 30 1.99 -0.57 9.06
C LEU A 30 0.52 -0.81 8.72
N GLU A 31 0.20 -1.13 7.47
CA GLU A 31 -1.19 -1.41 7.06
C GLU A 31 -1.75 -2.68 7.72
N PHE A 32 -0.95 -3.73 7.83
CA PHE A 32 -1.31 -4.98 8.50
C PHE A 32 -1.59 -4.76 9.99
N VAL A 33 -0.75 -3.99 10.67
CA VAL A 33 -0.94 -3.65 12.08
C VAL A 33 -2.16 -2.74 12.28
N LYS A 34 -2.38 -1.75 11.41
CA LYS A 34 -3.61 -0.91 11.45
C LYS A 34 -4.85 -1.77 11.29
N MET A 35 -4.86 -2.67 10.32
CA MET A 35 -5.98 -3.56 10.09
C MET A 35 -6.23 -4.48 11.29
N MET A 36 -5.18 -5.08 11.88
CA MET A 36 -5.35 -5.91 13.09
C MET A 36 -5.93 -5.11 14.26
N LYS A 37 -5.59 -3.83 14.37
CA LYS A 37 -6.15 -2.94 15.38
C LYS A 37 -7.62 -2.62 15.08
N ASP A 38 -7.94 -2.25 13.85
CA ASP A 38 -9.30 -1.86 13.44
C ASP A 38 -10.28 -3.05 13.47
N ALA A 39 -9.78 -4.26 13.20
CA ALA A 39 -10.49 -5.52 13.38
C ALA A 39 -10.49 -6.04 14.82
N GLU A 40 -9.99 -5.25 15.78
CA GLU A 40 -9.96 -5.61 17.21
C GLU A 40 -9.17 -6.90 17.54
N ILE A 41 -8.31 -7.38 16.64
CA ILE A 41 -7.45 -8.55 16.86
C ILE A 41 -6.32 -8.21 17.85
N ILE A 42 -5.76 -7.00 17.72
CA ILE A 42 -4.84 -6.44 18.71
C ILE A 42 -5.52 -5.28 19.43
N LYS A 43 -5.50 -5.29 20.76
CA LYS A 43 -6.22 -4.30 21.58
C LYS A 43 -5.27 -3.57 22.51
N TYR A 44 -5.50 -2.27 22.69
CA TYR A 44 -4.81 -1.52 23.72
C TYR A 44 -5.57 -1.63 25.04
N ASN A 45 -4.97 -2.29 26.04
CA ASN A 45 -5.54 -2.39 27.38
C ASN A 45 -5.10 -1.17 28.20
N VAL A 46 -6.06 -0.28 28.49
CA VAL A 46 -5.83 0.95 29.25
C VAL A 46 -5.47 0.66 30.71
N GLY A 47 -5.98 -0.42 31.29
CA GLY A 47 -5.70 -0.80 32.68
C GLY A 47 -4.25 -1.25 32.90
N THR A 48 -3.65 -1.92 31.93
CA THR A 48 -2.25 -2.36 31.97
C THR A 48 -1.31 -1.46 31.16
N LEU A 49 -1.84 -0.47 30.46
CA LEU A 49 -1.14 0.40 29.49
C LEU A 49 -0.37 -0.36 28.41
N LYS A 50 -0.80 -1.60 28.11
CA LYS A 50 -0.11 -2.51 27.19
C LYS A 50 -1.02 -2.95 26.05
N TRP A 51 -0.41 -3.22 24.90
CA TRP A 51 -1.09 -3.92 23.82
C TRP A 51 -1.20 -5.40 24.18
N VAL A 52 -2.37 -5.97 23.91
CA VAL A 52 -2.72 -7.35 24.20
C VAL A 52 -3.22 -7.99 22.92
N TRP A 53 -2.76 -9.22 22.68
CA TRP A 53 -3.16 -10.06 21.55
C TRP A 53 -3.10 -11.52 21.99
N ASP A 54 -3.84 -12.36 21.29
CA ASP A 54 -3.77 -13.81 21.39
C ASP A 54 -3.17 -14.34 20.08
N ILE A 55 -2.10 -15.13 20.15
CA ILE A 55 -1.39 -15.60 18.96
C ILE A 55 -2.23 -16.58 18.13
N GLU A 56 -3.02 -17.44 18.77
CA GLU A 56 -3.90 -18.37 18.05
C GLU A 56 -5.01 -17.59 17.33
N ASN A 57 -5.57 -16.57 17.99
CA ASN A 57 -6.54 -15.67 17.37
C ASN A 57 -5.94 -14.88 16.20
N VAL A 58 -4.73 -14.31 16.38
CA VAL A 58 -4.03 -13.61 15.30
C VAL A 58 -3.79 -14.55 14.13
N GLU A 59 -3.31 -15.78 14.36
CA GLU A 59 -3.02 -16.71 13.28
C GLU A 59 -4.30 -17.19 12.58
N GLY A 60 -5.38 -17.46 13.31
CA GLY A 60 -6.68 -17.86 12.77
C GLY A 60 -7.31 -16.78 11.90
N GLU A 61 -7.51 -15.58 12.47
CA GLU A 61 -8.16 -14.45 11.79
C GLU A 61 -7.32 -13.95 10.60
N THR A 62 -5.99 -13.93 10.72
CA THR A 62 -5.12 -13.45 9.63
C THR A 62 -4.88 -14.48 8.53
N THR A 63 -5.16 -15.77 8.78
CA THR A 63 -5.06 -16.81 7.74
C THR A 63 -6.20 -16.78 6.76
N ALA A 64 -7.42 -16.46 7.22
CA ALA A 64 -8.59 -16.38 6.36
C ALA A 64 -8.69 -15.07 5.56
N ALA A 65 -8.14 -13.97 6.10
CA ALA A 65 -8.40 -12.62 5.55
C ALA A 65 -7.19 -11.95 4.85
N LEU A 66 -5.95 -12.45 5.00
CA LEU A 66 -4.75 -11.69 4.63
C LEU A 66 -3.71 -12.48 3.85
N ASN A 67 -3.91 -12.59 2.55
CA ASN A 67 -2.80 -12.58 1.62
C ASN A 67 -2.42 -11.12 1.30
N ILE A 68 -1.15 -10.85 1.06
CA ILE A 68 -0.69 -9.54 0.57
C ILE A 68 -1.39 -9.14 -0.74
N VAL A 69 -1.84 -10.14 -1.50
CA VAL A 69 -2.66 -9.98 -2.70
C VAL A 69 -4.03 -9.41 -2.37
N ASP A 70 -4.71 -9.91 -1.34
CA ASP A 70 -6.04 -9.42 -0.94
C ASP A 70 -5.96 -7.99 -0.38
N LEU A 71 -4.90 -7.69 0.38
CA LEU A 71 -4.61 -6.31 0.83
C LEU A 71 -4.35 -5.36 -0.34
N LEU A 72 -3.58 -5.80 -1.33
CA LEU A 72 -3.32 -5.03 -2.54
C LEU A 72 -4.59 -4.84 -3.36
N GLU A 73 -5.42 -5.87 -3.48
CA GLU A 73 -6.69 -5.85 -4.20
C GLU A 73 -7.69 -4.92 -3.51
N ASP A 74 -7.88 -5.02 -2.20
CA ASP A 74 -8.74 -4.12 -1.42
C ASP A 74 -8.25 -2.66 -1.51
N LYS A 75 -6.94 -2.44 -1.40
CA LYS A 75 -6.34 -1.12 -1.53
C LYS A 75 -6.47 -0.55 -2.96
N MET A 76 -6.39 -1.40 -3.98
CA MET A 76 -6.59 -0.97 -5.37
C MET A 76 -8.07 -0.72 -5.68
N THR A 77 -8.99 -1.57 -5.21
CA THR A 77 -10.44 -1.44 -5.44
C THR A 77 -11.02 -0.19 -4.76
N LYS A 78 -10.53 0.15 -3.56
CA LYS A 78 -10.88 1.39 -2.85
C LYS A 78 -10.27 2.65 -3.44
N ALA A 79 -9.26 2.54 -4.30
CA ALA A 79 -8.62 3.71 -4.90
C ALA A 79 -9.54 4.40 -5.92
N PRO A 80 -9.47 5.74 -6.02
CA PRO A 80 -10.19 6.50 -7.04
C PRO A 80 -9.94 5.95 -8.44
N SER A 81 -10.93 6.03 -9.32
CA SER A 81 -10.84 5.50 -10.70
C SER A 81 -9.64 6.05 -11.48
N ASN A 82 -9.30 7.33 -11.29
CA ASN A 82 -8.16 7.97 -11.95
C ASN A 82 -6.82 7.43 -11.41
N VAL A 83 -6.73 7.16 -10.10
CA VAL A 83 -5.55 6.53 -9.47
C VAL A 83 -5.35 5.11 -9.99
N ARG A 84 -6.42 4.31 -10.07
CA ARG A 84 -6.35 2.95 -10.64
C ARG A 84 -5.88 2.95 -12.09
N LYS A 85 -6.42 3.84 -12.92
CA LYS A 85 -6.00 3.98 -14.33
C LYS A 85 -4.52 4.33 -14.43
N LEU A 86 -4.05 5.29 -13.64
CA LEU A 86 -2.64 5.68 -13.62
C LEU A 86 -1.73 4.52 -13.20
N LEU A 87 -2.12 3.76 -12.16
CA LEU A 87 -1.37 2.58 -11.71
C LEU A 87 -1.36 1.46 -12.75
N GLN A 88 -2.46 1.22 -13.47
CA GLN A 88 -2.50 0.25 -14.57
C GLN A 88 -1.54 0.65 -15.71
N MET A 89 -1.53 1.93 -16.10
CA MET A 89 -0.60 2.42 -17.12
C MET A 89 0.86 2.28 -16.66
N ALA A 90 1.14 2.60 -15.38
CA ALA A 90 2.44 2.41 -14.78
C ALA A 90 2.87 0.92 -14.76
N ALA A 91 1.95 0.00 -14.46
CA ALA A 91 2.24 -1.44 -14.44
C ALA A 91 2.67 -1.95 -15.82
N CYS A 92 2.10 -1.41 -16.90
CA CYS A 92 2.52 -1.71 -18.27
C CYS A 92 3.94 -1.23 -18.61
N LEU A 93 4.48 -0.24 -17.87
CA LEU A 93 5.85 0.24 -18.03
C LEU A 93 6.88 -0.59 -17.23
N GLY A 94 6.41 -1.52 -16.40
CA GLY A 94 7.23 -2.39 -15.55
C GLY A 94 7.51 -1.82 -14.16
N ASN A 95 8.33 -2.52 -13.37
CA ASN A 95 8.55 -2.18 -11.96
C ASN A 95 9.24 -0.80 -11.75
N LYS A 96 10.05 -0.31 -12.70
CA LYS A 96 10.68 1.02 -12.65
C LYS A 96 10.50 1.74 -13.99
N PHE A 97 10.03 2.97 -13.94
CA PHE A 97 9.71 3.76 -15.14
C PHE A 97 10.03 5.24 -14.96
N LEU A 98 10.16 5.95 -16.08
CA LEU A 98 10.36 7.40 -16.13
C LEU A 98 9.02 8.13 -15.99
N LYS A 99 9.03 9.25 -15.26
CA LYS A 99 7.87 10.14 -15.11
C LYS A 99 7.36 10.61 -16.48
N GLU A 100 8.28 11.02 -17.36
CA GLU A 100 7.91 11.53 -18.70
C GLU A 100 7.21 10.47 -19.55
N THR A 101 7.65 9.21 -19.45
CA THR A 101 7.03 8.10 -20.19
C THR A 101 5.62 7.83 -19.69
N LEU A 102 5.40 7.81 -18.37
CA LEU A 102 4.06 7.64 -17.80
C LEU A 102 3.14 8.83 -18.16
N HIS A 103 3.66 10.07 -18.12
CA HIS A 103 2.93 11.27 -18.53
C HIS A 103 2.51 11.21 -20.00
N LEU A 104 3.39 10.73 -20.89
CA LEU A 104 3.07 10.60 -22.32
C LEU A 104 1.97 9.55 -22.58
N VAL A 105 1.99 8.44 -21.83
CA VAL A 105 0.93 7.42 -21.90
C VAL A 105 -0.39 7.95 -21.33
N TRP A 106 -0.34 8.65 -20.20
CA TRP A 106 -1.49 9.32 -19.59
C TRP A 106 -2.14 10.31 -20.55
N ALA A 107 -1.36 11.26 -21.08
CA ALA A 107 -1.85 12.27 -22.00
C ALA A 107 -2.51 11.67 -23.24
N LYS A 108 -1.95 10.58 -23.80
CA LYS A 108 -2.53 9.90 -24.98
C LYS A 108 -3.82 9.14 -24.67
N LEU A 109 -3.90 8.43 -23.55
CA LEU A 109 -5.07 7.61 -23.20
C LEU A 109 -6.19 8.44 -22.58
N SER A 110 -5.86 9.51 -21.86
CA SER A 110 -6.82 10.47 -21.32
C SER A 110 -7.41 11.37 -22.42
N SER A 111 -6.60 11.79 -23.40
CA SER A 111 -7.11 12.54 -24.58
C SER A 111 -7.92 11.67 -25.54
N ALA A 112 -7.63 10.36 -25.65
CA ALA A 112 -8.47 9.45 -26.43
C ALA A 112 -9.88 9.27 -25.83
N ALA A 113 -10.06 9.52 -24.53
CA ALA A 113 -11.36 9.42 -23.85
C ALA A 113 -12.18 10.72 -23.92
N LEU A 114 -11.56 11.87 -24.21
CA LEU A 114 -12.23 13.17 -24.26
C LEU A 114 -11.70 13.99 -25.44
N ALA A 115 -12.38 13.83 -26.58
CA ALA A 115 -12.44 14.89 -27.57
C ALA A 115 -13.27 16.05 -26.99
N ILE A 116 -12.67 16.87 -26.13
CA ILE A 116 -13.00 18.29 -25.89
C ILE A 116 -11.81 18.88 -25.12
N GLU A 117 -11.20 19.87 -25.77
CA GLU A 117 -10.35 20.95 -25.25
C GLU A 117 -10.19 21.05 -23.72
N LYS A 118 -8.97 20.93 -23.20
CA LYS A 118 -8.32 22.01 -22.41
C LYS A 118 -6.89 21.69 -21.98
N GLN A 119 -6.12 22.76 -22.01
CA GLN A 119 -4.69 22.92 -21.82
C GLN A 119 -4.30 22.85 -20.33
N GLN A 120 -4.74 21.81 -19.61
CA GLN A 120 -4.74 21.79 -18.14
C GLN A 120 -4.50 20.40 -17.52
N ASP A 121 -3.76 19.52 -18.19
CA ASP A 121 -3.58 18.11 -17.76
C ASP A 121 -2.33 17.90 -16.88
N GLU A 122 -1.32 18.79 -16.97
CA GLU A 122 -0.05 18.64 -16.25
C GLU A 122 -0.23 18.70 -14.71
N SER A 123 -1.16 19.56 -14.25
CA SER A 123 -1.48 19.70 -12.82
C SER A 123 -2.29 18.51 -12.25
N GLU A 124 -3.14 17.88 -13.06
CA GLU A 124 -3.93 16.72 -12.59
C GLU A 124 -3.03 15.49 -12.47
N PHE A 125 -2.20 15.25 -13.48
CA PHE A 125 -1.23 14.16 -13.47
C PHE A 125 -0.31 14.23 -12.26
N ASP A 126 0.28 15.40 -11.98
CA ASP A 126 1.18 15.56 -10.84
C ASP A 126 0.46 15.40 -9.50
N THR A 127 -0.80 15.85 -9.41
CA THR A 127 -1.62 15.64 -8.20
C THR A 127 -1.89 14.16 -7.97
N LEU A 128 -2.25 13.42 -9.03
CA LEU A 128 -2.51 11.98 -8.96
C LEU A 128 -1.23 11.19 -8.65
N LEU A 129 -0.11 11.54 -9.28
CA LEU A 129 1.18 10.90 -9.04
C LEU A 129 1.63 11.11 -7.60
N ASN A 130 1.48 12.33 -7.07
CA ASN A 130 1.75 12.62 -5.67
C ASN A 130 0.81 11.87 -4.72
N ALA A 131 -0.47 11.72 -5.07
CA ALA A 131 -1.39 10.87 -4.31
C ALA A 131 -0.92 9.40 -4.31
N CYS A 132 -0.49 8.87 -5.45
CA CYS A 132 0.07 7.51 -5.53
C CYS A 132 1.29 7.31 -4.63
N VAL A 133 2.16 8.32 -4.52
CA VAL A 133 3.32 8.27 -3.63
C VAL A 133 2.90 8.37 -2.16
N LYS A 134 2.01 9.31 -1.83
CA LYS A 134 1.51 9.51 -0.47
C LYS A 134 0.79 8.29 0.08
N GLU A 135 -0.03 7.66 -0.75
CA GLU A 135 -0.75 6.43 -0.41
C GLU A 135 0.16 5.19 -0.49
N GLY A 136 1.43 5.34 -0.90
CA GLY A 136 2.42 4.26 -0.89
C GLY A 136 2.23 3.20 -1.97
N TYR A 137 1.66 3.56 -3.12
CA TYR A 137 1.64 2.68 -4.31
C TYR A 137 2.95 2.75 -5.10
N LEU A 138 3.53 3.96 -5.19
CA LEU A 138 4.77 4.24 -5.90
C LEU A 138 5.79 4.90 -4.97
N GLU A 139 7.07 4.71 -5.25
CA GLU A 139 8.16 5.45 -4.63
C GLU A 139 8.99 6.18 -5.69
N MET A 140 9.53 7.33 -5.32
CA MET A 140 10.50 8.05 -6.15
C MET A 140 11.87 7.38 -6.03
N SER A 141 12.37 6.84 -7.14
CA SER A 141 13.68 6.21 -7.26
C SER A 141 14.67 7.16 -7.94
N GLY A 142 14.91 8.33 -7.33
CA GLY A 142 15.72 9.42 -7.88
C GLY A 142 14.89 10.63 -8.32
N SER A 143 15.42 11.48 -9.19
CA SER A 143 14.77 12.73 -9.61
C SER A 143 13.67 12.54 -10.67
N LEU A 144 13.78 11.52 -11.53
CA LEU A 144 12.90 11.33 -12.69
C LEU A 144 12.24 9.95 -12.76
N TYR A 145 12.65 9.03 -11.89
CA TYR A 145 12.14 7.66 -11.92
C TYR A 145 11.18 7.39 -10.78
N TYR A 146 10.17 6.61 -11.09
CA TYR A 146 9.22 6.05 -10.15
C TYR A 146 9.29 4.54 -10.24
N ARG A 147 9.01 3.88 -9.12
CA ARG A 147 8.97 2.42 -9.05
C ARG A 147 7.79 1.98 -8.19
N PHE A 148 7.21 0.83 -8.51
CA PHE A 148 6.28 0.18 -7.60
C PHE A 148 7.02 -0.23 -6.33
N LEU A 149 6.42 0.07 -5.18
CA LEU A 149 6.93 -0.38 -3.89
C LEU A 149 6.91 -1.92 -3.77
N HIS A 150 6.31 -2.62 -4.74
CA HIS A 150 6.07 -4.06 -4.75
C HIS A 150 6.44 -4.71 -6.08
N ASP A 151 7.25 -5.78 -6.01
CA ASP A 151 7.63 -6.63 -7.15
C ASP A 151 6.50 -7.55 -7.64
N LYS A 152 5.35 -7.58 -6.93
CA LYS A 152 4.18 -8.46 -7.20
C LYS A 152 2.97 -7.75 -7.84
N VAL A 153 3.12 -6.48 -8.25
CA VAL A 153 2.04 -5.69 -8.87
C VAL A 153 2.13 -5.71 -10.41
N GLN A 154 3.06 -6.50 -10.98
CA GLN A 154 3.14 -6.76 -12.43
C GLN A 154 2.19 -7.88 -12.87
#